data_AF-A0A962ECN2-F1
#
_entry.id   AF-A0A962ECN2-F1
#
_cell.length_a   1.000
_cell.length_b   1.000
_cell.length_c   1.000
_cell.angle_alpha   90.00
_cell.angle_beta   90.00
_cell.angle_gamma   90.00
#
_symmetry.space_group_name_H-M   'P 1'
#
loop_
_entity.id
_entity.type
_entity.pdbx_description
1 polymer ?
#
loop_
_entity_poly.entity_id
_entity_poly.type
_entity_poly.pdbx_seq_one_letter_code
_entity_poly.pdbx_strand_id
1 'polypeptide(L)'
;FRFGYAALTLILFRLIWGVVGSEHARFSDFVRGPRAILHYLESWGRADYRPALGHNPLGALAVLAMLLLMLAQAVSGLFSNDEIQWFGPLSERISTSASADWTDWHHLGQKLLLLMIVLHLAAISVYRLVKHEDLVQPMLTGSKHRSDGHDARWRSPWLALVLFALCAGAVWAITVWGPPPL
;
A
#
# COMPACT_ATOMS: atom_id res chain seq x y z
N PHE A 1 16.03 -3.23 10.60
CA PHE A 1 15.71 -1.86 10.14
C PHE A 1 15.79 -1.61 8.64
N ARG A 2 16.84 -2.02 7.92
CA ARG A 2 17.04 -1.65 6.49
C ARG A 2 15.84 -1.94 5.57
N PHE A 3 15.19 -3.08 5.75
CA PHE A 3 13.97 -3.43 5.01
C PHE A 3 12.78 -2.52 5.33
N GLY A 4 12.67 -2.01 6.56
CA GLY A 4 11.64 -1.05 6.96
C GLY A 4 11.81 0.30 6.27
N TYR A 5 13.05 0.79 6.14
CA TYR A 5 13.35 2.03 5.40
C TYR A 5 13.10 1.89 3.90
N ALA A 6 13.44 0.74 3.33
CA ALA A 6 13.09 0.42 1.94
C ALA A 6 11.57 0.39 1.75
N ALA A 7 10.84 -0.26 2.64
CA ALA A 7 9.38 -0.30 2.61
C ALA A 7 8.78 1.11 2.73
N LEU A 8 9.25 1.94 3.67
CA LEU A 8 8.80 3.32 3.83
C LEU A 8 9.03 4.14 2.55
N THR A 9 10.22 4.02 1.96
CA THR A 9 10.58 4.69 0.70
C THR A 9 9.60 4.31 -0.42
N LEU A 10 9.33 3.01 -0.58
CA LEU A 10 8.41 2.49 -1.60
C LEU A 10 6.96 2.94 -1.36
N ILE A 11 6.50 2.97 -0.11
CA ILE A 11 5.16 3.40 0.25
C ILE A 11 4.99 4.90 -0.03
N LEU A 12 5.95 5.74 0.37
CA LEU A 12 5.93 7.18 0.08
C LEU A 12 5.92 7.45 -1.42
N PHE A 13 6.81 6.78 -2.16
CA PHE A 13 6.83 6.83 -3.62
C PHE A 13 5.48 6.43 -4.20
N ARG A 14 4.88 5.32 -3.72
CA ARG A 14 3.59 4.83 -4.21
C ARG A 14 2.45 5.80 -3.92
N LEU A 15 2.42 6.44 -2.76
CA LEU A 15 1.40 7.44 -2.42
C LEU A 15 1.49 8.66 -3.34
N ILE A 16 2.69 9.18 -3.56
CA ILE A 16 2.89 10.33 -4.45
C ILE A 16 2.56 9.94 -5.90
N TRP A 17 3.09 8.80 -6.36
CA TRP A 17 2.82 8.29 -7.71
C TRP A 17 1.34 7.98 -7.93
N GLY A 18 0.61 7.57 -6.89
CA GLY A 18 -0.84 7.37 -6.92
C GLY A 18 -1.66 8.67 -7.07
N VAL A 19 -1.04 9.84 -6.98
CA VAL A 19 -1.69 11.13 -7.23
C VAL A 19 -1.23 11.71 -8.58
N VAL A 20 0.07 11.73 -8.85
CA VAL A 20 0.64 12.42 -10.03
C VAL A 20 0.96 11.50 -11.23
N GLY A 21 0.98 10.18 -11.00
CA GLY A 21 1.47 9.17 -11.95
C GLY A 21 0.57 8.94 -13.17
N SER A 22 0.81 7.81 -13.84
CA SER A 22 0.05 7.37 -15.02
C SER A 22 -1.43 7.12 -14.68
N GLU A 23 -2.28 7.12 -15.70
CA GLU A 23 -3.74 7.00 -15.58
C GLU A 23 -4.17 5.86 -14.63
N HIS A 24 -3.73 4.63 -14.91
CA HIS A 24 -4.04 3.45 -14.09
C HIS A 24 -3.31 3.37 -12.75
N ALA A 25 -2.32 4.22 -12.52
CA ALA A 25 -1.66 4.30 -11.22
C ALA A 25 -2.44 5.19 -10.24
N ARG A 26 -3.30 6.09 -10.74
CA ARG A 26 -3.95 7.11 -9.92
C ARG A 26 -5.07 6.54 -9.07
N PHE A 27 -5.15 6.98 -7.81
CA PHE A 27 -6.26 6.62 -6.91
C PHE A 27 -7.61 7.02 -7.52
N SER A 28 -7.69 8.13 -8.25
CA SER A 28 -8.93 8.56 -8.91
C SER A 28 -9.45 7.62 -10.00
N ASP A 29 -8.60 6.79 -10.59
CA ASP A 29 -8.98 5.87 -11.67
C ASP A 29 -9.71 4.63 -11.13
N PHE A 30 -9.24 4.11 -9.98
CA PHE A 30 -9.77 2.87 -9.40
C PHE A 30 -10.59 3.04 -8.12
N VAL A 31 -10.41 4.13 -7.35
CA VAL A 31 -11.20 4.40 -6.14
C VAL A 31 -12.56 4.98 -6.54
N ARG A 32 -13.64 4.28 -6.18
CA ARG A 32 -15.01 4.68 -6.49
C ARG A 32 -15.75 5.14 -5.24
N GLY A 33 -16.73 6.01 -5.45
CA GLY A 33 -17.55 6.56 -4.36
C GLY A 33 -18.36 5.49 -3.63
N PRO A 34 -18.85 5.79 -2.41
CA PRO A 34 -19.53 4.83 -1.53
C PRO A 34 -20.76 4.16 -2.18
N ARG A 35 -21.48 4.87 -3.06
CA ARG A 35 -22.62 4.33 -3.80
C ARG A 35 -22.24 3.16 -4.71
N ALA A 36 -21.09 3.23 -5.37
CA ALA A 36 -20.61 2.15 -6.23
C ALA A 36 -20.21 0.90 -5.43
N ILE A 37 -19.66 1.09 -4.22
CA ILE A 37 -19.31 0.00 -3.31
C ILE A 37 -20.58 -0.71 -2.81
N LEU A 38 -21.63 0.05 -2.43
CA LEU A 38 -22.90 -0.53 -1.99
C LEU A 38 -23.59 -1.32 -3.10
N HIS A 39 -23.72 -0.72 -4.29
CA HIS A 39 -24.29 -1.41 -5.45
C HIS A 39 -23.50 -2.67 -5.81
N TYR A 40 -22.17 -2.62 -5.66
CA TYR A 40 -21.31 -3.75 -5.88
C TYR A 40 -21.59 -4.92 -4.90
N LEU A 41 -21.72 -4.63 -3.61
CA LEU A 41 -22.08 -5.63 -2.59
C LEU A 41 -23.46 -6.25 -2.85
N GLU A 42 -24.45 -5.45 -3.25
CA GLU A 42 -25.80 -5.93 -3.60
C GLU A 42 -25.81 -6.81 -4.86
N SER A 43 -24.97 -6.48 -5.84
CA SER A 43 -24.87 -7.20 -7.10
C SER A 43 -24.02 -8.47 -7.02
N TRP A 44 -23.16 -8.61 -6.00
CA TRP A 44 -22.24 -9.75 -5.84
C TRP A 44 -22.99 -11.10 -5.80
N GLY A 45 -24.18 -11.14 -5.20
CA GLY A 45 -25.02 -12.33 -5.08
C GLY A 45 -25.92 -12.63 -6.29
N ARG A 46 -25.92 -11.77 -7.33
CA ARG A 46 -26.76 -11.95 -8.52
C ARG A 46 -26.00 -12.71 -9.62
N ALA A 47 -26.68 -13.65 -10.29
CA ALA A 47 -26.12 -14.46 -11.36
C ALA A 47 -25.68 -13.64 -12.60
N ASP A 48 -26.31 -12.47 -12.83
CA ASP A 48 -26.01 -11.57 -13.95
C ASP A 48 -24.86 -10.58 -13.69
N TYR A 49 -24.04 -10.80 -12.65
CA TYR A 49 -22.91 -9.92 -12.37
C TYR A 49 -21.88 -9.98 -13.51
N ARG A 50 -21.82 -8.90 -14.30
CA ARG A 50 -20.77 -8.65 -15.29
C ARG A 50 -19.65 -7.86 -14.62
N PRO A 51 -18.45 -8.45 -14.44
CA PRO A 51 -17.32 -7.71 -13.90
C PRO A 51 -16.93 -6.60 -14.87
N ALA A 52 -17.12 -5.34 -14.46
CA ALA A 52 -16.55 -4.22 -15.18
C ALA A 52 -15.02 -4.32 -15.03
N LEU A 53 -14.33 -4.61 -16.14
CA LEU A 53 -12.88 -4.78 -16.19
C LEU A 53 -12.19 -3.54 -15.58
N GLY A 54 -11.41 -3.73 -14.51
CA GLY A 54 -10.71 -2.64 -13.79
C GLY A 54 -11.50 -1.98 -12.66
N HIS A 55 -12.73 -2.45 -12.37
CA HIS A 55 -13.67 -1.80 -11.47
C HIS A 55 -14.08 -2.71 -10.32
N ASN A 56 -13.13 -3.15 -9.49
CA ASN A 56 -13.42 -3.88 -8.26
C ASN A 56 -13.35 -2.92 -7.06
N PRO A 57 -14.50 -2.39 -6.57
CA PRO A 57 -14.50 -1.40 -5.49
C PRO A 57 -13.98 -2.00 -4.18
N LEU A 58 -14.21 -3.28 -3.92
CA LEU A 58 -13.64 -3.97 -2.76
C LEU A 58 -12.12 -4.13 -2.90
N GLY A 59 -11.63 -4.44 -4.10
CA GLY A 59 -10.20 -4.46 -4.39
C GLY A 59 -9.53 -3.10 -4.16
N ALA A 60 -10.18 -2.02 -4.59
CA ALA A 60 -9.72 -0.64 -4.35
C ALA A 60 -9.61 -0.33 -2.85
N LEU A 61 -10.62 -0.70 -2.06
CA LEU A 61 -10.60 -0.53 -0.60
C LEU A 61 -9.49 -1.35 0.06
N ALA A 62 -9.28 -2.59 -0.37
CA ALA A 62 -8.21 -3.44 0.14
C ALA A 62 -6.82 -2.83 -0.11
N VAL A 63 -6.58 -2.26 -1.30
CA VAL A 63 -5.33 -1.55 -1.61
C VAL A 63 -5.12 -0.34 -0.71
N LEU A 64 -6.15 0.49 -0.51
CA LEU A 64 -6.06 1.65 0.38
C LEU A 64 -5.79 1.22 1.84
N ALA A 65 -6.51 0.21 2.32
CA ALA A 65 -6.33 -0.30 3.67
C ALA A 65 -4.93 -0.88 3.89
N MET A 66 -4.41 -1.67 2.94
CA MET A 66 -3.04 -2.18 3.00
C MET A 66 -2.00 -1.05 2.98
N LEU A 67 -2.14 -0.05 2.11
CA LEU A 67 -1.21 1.09 2.06
C LEU A 67 -1.20 1.88 3.38
N LEU A 68 -2.37 2.14 3.96
CA LEU A 68 -2.49 2.84 5.23
C LEU A 68 -1.89 2.04 6.40
N LEU A 69 -2.20 0.73 6.48
CA LEU A 69 -1.64 -0.13 7.51
C LEU A 69 -0.12 -0.25 7.39
N MET A 70 0.40 -0.39 6.16
CA MET A 70 1.85 -0.46 5.93
C MET A 70 2.54 0.87 6.26
N LEU A 71 1.92 2.00 5.93
CA LEU A 71 2.44 3.32 6.32
C LEU A 71 2.46 3.47 7.84
N ALA A 72 1.34 3.16 8.51
CA ALA A 72 1.25 3.22 9.97
C ALA A 72 2.30 2.34 10.64
N GLN A 73 2.53 1.13 10.11
CA GLN A 73 3.54 0.20 10.61
C GLN A 73 4.97 0.70 10.39
N ALA A 74 5.24 1.30 9.23
CA ALA A 74 6.54 1.88 8.96
C ALA A 74 6.80 3.07 9.89
N VAL A 75 5.82 3.96 10.08
CA VAL A 75 5.93 5.13 10.97
C VAL A 75 6.09 4.71 12.42
N SER A 76 5.27 3.80 12.94
CA SER A 76 5.40 3.31 14.32
C SER A 76 6.76 2.67 14.58
N GLY A 77 7.32 1.96 13.59
CA GLY A 77 8.66 1.40 13.65
C GLY A 77 9.79 2.44 13.72
N LEU A 78 9.57 3.70 13.32
CA LEU A 78 10.56 4.77 13.49
C LEU A 78 10.66 5.25 14.94
N PHE A 79 9.56 5.14 15.71
CA PHE A 79 9.45 5.60 17.10
C PHE A 79 9.54 4.46 18.12
N SER A 80 9.46 3.21 17.67
CA SER A 80 9.55 2.02 18.52
C SER A 80 10.95 1.84 19.09
N ASN A 81 11.00 1.35 20.33
CA ASN A 81 12.19 0.99 21.06
C ASN A 81 11.95 -0.38 21.73
N ASP A 82 12.95 -1.26 21.65
CA ASP A 82 12.94 -2.58 22.28
C ASP A 82 13.78 -2.61 23.58
N GLU A 83 14.16 -1.44 24.11
CA GLU A 83 14.91 -1.15 25.36
C GLU A 83 16.29 -1.83 25.52
N ILE A 84 16.61 -2.83 24.69
CA ILE A 84 17.77 -3.71 24.86
C ILE A 84 18.76 -3.55 23.69
N GLN A 85 18.34 -3.69 22.43
CA GLN A 85 19.27 -3.62 21.27
C GLN A 85 18.72 -2.89 20.03
N TRP A 86 17.44 -2.55 19.99
CA TRP A 86 16.78 -2.09 18.77
C TRP A 86 16.03 -0.78 19.02
N PHE A 87 16.61 0.31 18.52
CA PHE A 87 16.06 1.66 18.64
C PHE A 87 15.67 2.19 17.26
N GLY A 88 14.44 2.69 17.14
CA GLY A 88 14.03 3.48 15.98
C GLY A 88 14.79 4.81 15.94
N PRO A 89 15.10 5.35 14.75
CA PRO A 89 15.91 6.58 14.62
C PRO A 89 15.26 7.82 15.25
N LEU A 90 13.96 7.77 15.55
CA LEU A 90 13.23 8.86 16.21
C LEU A 90 12.81 8.54 17.65
N SER A 91 13.13 7.35 18.18
CA SER A 91 12.70 6.96 19.54
C SER A 91 13.36 7.80 20.63
N GLU A 92 14.59 8.27 20.43
CA GLU A 92 15.31 9.14 21.38
C GLU A 92 14.73 10.55 21.51
N ARG A 93 13.86 10.96 20.57
CA ARG A 93 13.24 12.30 20.59
C ARG A 93 11.94 12.35 21.39
N ILE A 94 11.46 11.20 21.85
CA ILE A 94 10.22 11.06 22.62
C ILE A 94 10.52 10.43 23.98
N SER A 95 9.59 10.55 24.94
CA SER A 95 9.76 9.89 26.24
C SER A 95 9.73 8.37 26.08
N THR A 96 10.41 7.65 26.98
CA THR A 96 10.40 6.18 27.00
C THR A 96 8.98 5.61 27.06
N SER A 97 8.08 6.24 27.83
CA SER A 97 6.66 5.87 27.89
C SER A 97 5.95 6.00 26.54
N ALA A 98 6.18 7.11 25.82
CA ALA A 98 5.59 7.29 24.50
C ALA A 98 6.16 6.29 23.49
N SER A 99 7.47 6.00 23.56
CA SER A 99 8.11 5.01 22.69
C SER A 99 7.54 3.60 22.91
N ALA A 100 7.25 3.22 24.16
CA ALA A 100 6.59 1.97 24.49
C ALA A 100 5.18 1.89 23.87
N ASP A 101 4.38 2.96 23.95
CA ASP A 101 3.05 3.01 23.29
C ASP A 101 3.18 2.81 21.76
N TRP A 102 4.18 3.43 21.12
CA TRP A 102 4.44 3.23 19.69
C TRP A 102 4.86 1.80 19.36
N THR A 103 5.61 1.14 20.24
CA THR A 103 5.95 -0.28 20.11
C THR A 103 4.70 -1.17 20.17
N ASP A 104 3.76 -0.91 21.08
CA ASP A 104 2.49 -1.64 21.14
C ASP A 104 1.66 -1.47 19.87
N TRP A 105 1.55 -0.24 19.35
CA TRP A 105 0.91 0.03 18.07
C TRP A 105 1.62 -0.68 16.91
N HIS A 106 2.94 -0.80 16.94
CA HIS A 106 3.72 -1.54 15.96
C HIS A 106 3.41 -3.05 16.01
N HIS A 107 3.28 -3.64 17.20
CA HIS A 107 2.90 -5.04 17.34
C HIS A 107 1.45 -5.31 16.90
N LEU A 108 0.52 -4.41 17.20
CA LEU A 108 -0.85 -4.50 16.72
C LEU A 108 -0.92 -4.36 15.19
N GLY A 109 -0.20 -3.37 14.64
CA GLY A 109 -0.09 -3.13 13.20
C GLY A 109 0.42 -4.37 12.46
N GLN A 110 1.42 -5.08 13.01
CA GLN A 110 1.92 -6.33 12.45
C GLN A 110 0.81 -7.40 12.35
N LYS A 111 0.03 -7.58 13.42
CA LYS A 111 -1.06 -8.57 13.45
C LYS A 111 -2.15 -8.23 12.44
N LEU A 112 -2.54 -6.96 12.36
CA LEU A 112 -3.54 -6.47 11.41
C LEU A 112 -3.07 -6.59 9.95
N LEU A 113 -1.79 -6.30 9.68
CA LEU A 113 -1.20 -6.51 8.36
C LEU A 113 -1.20 -7.97 7.96
N LEU A 114 -0.83 -8.88 8.87
CA LEU A 114 -0.85 -10.32 8.58
C LEU A 114 -2.27 -10.81 8.27
N LEU A 115 -3.27 -10.37 9.06
CA LEU A 115 -4.67 -10.66 8.80
C LEU A 115 -5.11 -10.15 7.42
N MET A 116 -4.75 -8.91 7.09
CA MET A 116 -5.10 -8.31 5.81
C MET A 116 -4.44 -9.05 4.63
N ILE A 117 -3.20 -9.49 4.76
CA ILE A 117 -2.50 -10.30 3.75
C ILE A 117 -3.26 -11.62 3.53
N VAL A 118 -3.62 -12.33 4.60
CA VAL A 118 -4.38 -13.59 4.50
C VAL A 118 -5.72 -13.35 3.81
N LEU A 119 -6.45 -12.30 4.22
CA LEU A 119 -7.72 -11.93 3.60
C LEU A 119 -7.57 -11.59 2.11
N HIS A 120 -6.51 -10.87 1.75
CA HIS A 120 -6.20 -10.51 0.37
C HIS A 120 -5.89 -11.73 -0.49
N LEU A 121 -5.08 -12.66 0.00
CA LEU A 121 -4.76 -13.92 -0.69
C LEU A 121 -5.99 -14.82 -0.84
N ALA A 122 -6.85 -14.87 0.18
CA ALA A 122 -8.13 -15.57 0.12
C ALA A 122 -9.03 -14.95 -0.96
N ALA A 123 -9.13 -13.62 -1.02
CA ALA A 123 -9.89 -12.92 -2.05
C ALA A 123 -9.34 -13.23 -3.45
N ILE A 124 -8.03 -13.17 -3.68
CA ILE A 124 -7.43 -13.54 -4.97
C ILE A 124 -7.77 -14.98 -5.35
N SER A 125 -7.71 -15.90 -4.38
CA SER A 125 -8.05 -17.31 -4.58
C SER A 125 -9.51 -17.50 -4.98
N VAL A 126 -10.44 -16.80 -4.32
CA VAL A 126 -11.87 -16.82 -4.68
C VAL A 126 -12.08 -16.28 -6.10
N TYR A 127 -11.43 -15.17 -6.46
CA TYR A 127 -11.53 -14.63 -7.82
C TYR A 127 -11.02 -15.59 -8.88
N ARG A 128 -9.90 -16.26 -8.61
CA ARG A 128 -9.31 -17.23 -9.53
C ARG A 128 -10.15 -18.52 -9.66
N LEU A 129 -10.65 -19.05 -8.55
CA LEU A 129 -11.31 -20.36 -8.50
C LEU A 129 -12.81 -20.30 -8.76
N VAL A 130 -13.49 -19.26 -8.27
CA VAL A 130 -14.96 -19.13 -8.36
C VAL A 130 -15.36 -18.22 -9.51
N LYS A 131 -14.65 -17.10 -9.70
CA LYS A 131 -14.95 -16.14 -10.77
C LYS A 131 -14.17 -16.41 -12.06
N HIS A 132 -13.23 -17.37 -12.05
CA HIS A 132 -12.35 -17.70 -13.17
C HIS A 132 -11.64 -16.47 -13.78
N GLU A 133 -11.39 -15.45 -12.98
CA GLU A 133 -10.69 -14.24 -13.37
C GLU A 133 -9.25 -14.28 -12.87
N ASP A 134 -8.28 -14.25 -13.78
CA ASP A 134 -6.88 -14.14 -13.40
C ASP A 134 -6.52 -12.68 -13.10
N LEU A 135 -6.40 -12.38 -11.81
CA LEU A 135 -5.92 -11.09 -11.29
C LEU A 135 -4.40 -11.04 -11.15
N VAL A 136 -3.72 -12.19 -11.12
CA VAL A 136 -2.28 -12.28 -10.85
C VAL A 136 -1.48 -12.01 -12.12
N GLN A 137 -1.90 -12.58 -13.25
CA GLN A 137 -1.19 -12.41 -14.51
C GLN A 137 -1.06 -10.92 -14.92
N PRO A 138 -2.10 -10.07 -14.85
CA PRO A 138 -1.97 -8.63 -15.15
C PRO A 138 -1.04 -7.88 -14.19
N MET A 139 -0.87 -8.35 -12.95
CA MET A 139 0.07 -7.74 -12.00
C MET A 139 1.53 -8.00 -12.38
N LEU A 140 1.82 -9.15 -13.01
CA LEU A 140 3.16 -9.52 -13.45
C LEU A 140 3.51 -8.94 -14.81
N THR A 141 2.56 -8.97 -15.75
CA THR A 141 2.77 -8.48 -17.12
C THR A 141 2.56 -6.97 -17.23
N GLY A 142 1.85 -6.35 -16.28
CA GLY A 142 1.47 -4.94 -16.34
C GLY A 142 0.42 -4.63 -17.42
N SER A 143 -0.06 -5.64 -18.15
CA SER A 143 -1.00 -5.47 -19.25
C SER A 143 -2.24 -6.34 -19.04
N LYS A 144 -3.42 -5.74 -19.11
CA LYS A 144 -4.70 -6.45 -19.22
C LYS A 144 -5.24 -6.23 -20.64
N HIS A 145 -5.52 -7.31 -21.37
CA HIS A 145 -6.00 -7.22 -22.75
C HIS A 145 -7.36 -6.50 -22.79
N ARG A 146 -7.47 -5.43 -23.59
CA ARG A 146 -8.70 -4.67 -23.83
C ARG A 146 -9.14 -4.93 -25.26
N SER A 147 -10.42 -5.25 -25.48
CA SER A 147 -11.03 -5.26 -26.81
C SER A 147 -11.25 -3.84 -27.37
N ASP A 148 -11.25 -2.83 -26.50
CA ASP A 148 -11.70 -1.47 -26.83
C ASP A 148 -10.50 -0.51 -26.72
N GLY A 149 -9.82 -0.28 -27.86
CA GLY A 149 -8.50 0.36 -27.98
C GLY A 149 -8.43 1.85 -27.64
N HIS A 150 -8.27 2.18 -26.36
CA HIS A 150 -7.63 3.42 -25.93
C HIS A 150 -6.40 3.06 -25.10
N ASP A 151 -5.22 3.42 -25.60
CA ASP A 151 -3.96 3.22 -24.90
C ASP A 151 -3.90 4.15 -23.68
N ALA A 152 -3.62 3.57 -22.53
CA ALA A 152 -3.49 4.30 -21.27
C ALA A 152 -2.43 5.40 -21.39
N ARG A 153 -2.69 6.58 -20.81
CA ARG A 153 -1.71 7.67 -20.84
C ARG A 153 -0.58 7.40 -19.86
N TRP A 154 0.54 6.90 -20.38
CA TRP A 154 1.79 6.74 -19.64
C TRP A 154 2.39 8.11 -19.31
N ARG A 155 2.76 8.30 -18.05
CA ARG A 155 3.59 9.45 -17.61
C ARG A 155 5.06 9.12 -17.81
N SER A 156 5.91 10.15 -17.92
CA SER A 156 7.33 9.97 -18.19
C SER A 156 8.03 9.16 -17.09
N PRO A 157 8.85 8.15 -17.44
CA PRO A 157 9.56 7.33 -16.46
C PRO A 157 10.60 8.14 -15.67
N TRP A 158 11.10 9.24 -16.24
CA TRP A 158 11.98 10.17 -15.56
C TRP A 158 11.34 10.83 -14.34
N LEU A 159 10.05 11.17 -14.42
CA LEU A 159 9.34 11.72 -13.26
C LEU A 159 9.29 10.69 -12.13
N ALA A 160 9.09 9.40 -12.46
CA ALA A 160 9.09 8.32 -11.47
C ALA A 160 10.47 8.19 -10.79
N LEU A 161 11.56 8.24 -11.56
CA LEU A 161 12.92 8.15 -11.04
C LEU A 161 13.26 9.33 -10.11
N VAL A 162 12.92 10.56 -10.51
CA VAL A 162 13.17 11.75 -9.68
C VAL A 162 12.37 11.66 -8.37
N LEU A 163 11.09 11.29 -8.44
CA LEU A 163 10.27 11.12 -7.24
C LEU A 163 10.78 10.02 -6.32
N PHE A 164 11.21 8.89 -6.89
CA PHE A 164 11.80 7.80 -6.12
C PHE A 164 13.09 8.25 -5.42
N ALA A 165 13.97 8.96 -6.13
CA ALA A 165 15.20 9.51 -5.56
C ALA A 165 14.92 10.52 -4.44
N LEU A 166 13.90 11.37 -4.60
CA LEU A 166 13.46 12.31 -3.56
C LEU A 166 12.93 11.58 -2.32
N CYS A 167 12.09 10.56 -2.48
CA CYS A 167 11.62 9.74 -1.36
C CYS A 167 12.76 9.03 -0.64
N ALA A 168 13.69 8.43 -1.40
CA ALA A 168 14.85 7.76 -0.85
C ALA A 168 15.76 8.74 -0.08
N GLY A 169 15.99 9.93 -0.64
CA GLY A 169 16.74 11.01 0.00
C GLY A 169 16.07 11.51 1.28
N ALA A 170 14.74 11.64 1.29
CA ALA A 170 13.99 12.03 2.49
C ALA A 170 14.09 10.98 3.61
N VAL A 171 13.91 9.69 3.28
CA VAL A 171 14.06 8.61 4.26
C VAL A 171 15.51 8.54 4.77
N TRP A 172 16.49 8.67 3.87
CA TRP A 172 17.90 8.73 4.27
C TRP A 172 18.17 9.91 5.21
N ALA A 173 17.67 11.10 4.90
CA ALA A 173 17.79 12.28 5.75
C ALA A 173 17.19 12.03 7.14
N ILE A 174 16.02 11.39 7.24
CA ILE A 174 15.40 11.00 8.53
C ILE A 174 16.31 10.05 9.31
N THR A 175 16.94 9.07 8.65
CA THR A 175 17.84 8.12 9.31
C THR A 175 19.15 8.74 9.77
N VAL A 176 19.65 9.76 9.06
CA VAL A 176 20.90 10.47 9.41
C VAL A 176 20.66 11.59 10.43
N TRP A 177 19.46 12.16 10.46
CA TRP A 177 19.02 13.11 11.49
C TRP A 177 18.65 12.45 12.83
N GLY A 178 18.56 11.13 12.87
CA GLY A 178 18.53 10.38 14.14
C GLY A 178 19.91 10.49 14.80
N PRO A 179 19.99 10.85 16.10
CA PRO A 179 21.26 10.81 16.82
C PRO A 179 21.97 9.44 16.63
N PRO A 180 23.31 9.42 16.53
CA PRO A 180 24.03 8.16 16.43
C PRO A 180 23.75 7.32 17.68
N PRO A 181 23.51 5.99 17.54
CA PRO A 181 23.29 5.14 18.69
C PRO A 181 24.50 5.21 19.61
N LEU A 182 24.26 5.53 20.89
CA LEU A 182 25.25 5.50 21.97
C LEU A 182 25.75 4.08 22.25
#